data_AF-A0A645FQE6-F1
#
_entry.id   AF-A0A645FQE6-F1
#
_cell.length_a   1.000
_cell.length_b   1.000
_cell.length_c   1.000
_cell.angle_alpha   90.00
_cell.angle_beta   90.00
_cell.angle_gamma   90.00
#
_symmetry.space_group_name_H-M   'P 1'
#
loop_
_entity.id
_entity.type
_entity.pdbx_description
1 polymer ?
#
loop_
_entity_poly.entity_id
_entity_poly.type
_entity_poly.pdbx_seq_one_letter_code
_entity_poly.pdbx_strand_id
1 'polypeptide(L)'
;MKLLQSWLLTTLAILGASQLMPQSFHIDSAATAAVAALVLGILNVTIKPILHILSFPITLLTLGLFSFVINGIIISLLARLMSGMEVSGFLSALLVAIVISVIQSILHSFTKSKR
;
A
#
# COMPACT_ATOMS: atom_id res chain seq x y z
N MET A 1 -20.07 -0.50 -6.01
CA MET A 1 -19.95 -0.95 -4.59
C MET A 1 -18.55 -1.47 -4.21
N LYS A 2 -17.75 -2.03 -5.14
CA LYS A 2 -16.39 -2.54 -4.81
C LYS A 2 -15.35 -1.43 -4.50
N LEU A 3 -15.48 -0.24 -5.10
CA LEU A 3 -14.53 0.87 -4.91
C LEU A 3 -14.59 1.46 -3.49
N LEU A 4 -15.80 1.73 -2.97
CA LEU A 4 -15.96 2.29 -1.62
C LEU A 4 -15.44 1.33 -0.54
N GLN A 5 -15.72 0.03 -0.69
CA GLN A 5 -15.23 -1.01 0.22
C GLN A 5 -13.70 -1.12 0.15
N SER A 6 -13.13 -1.20 -1.06
CA SER A 6 -11.67 -1.26 -1.23
C SER A 6 -11.00 -0.04 -0.62
N TRP A 7 -11.55 1.14 -0.83
CA TRP A 7 -11.02 2.37 -0.26
C TRP A 7 -11.04 2.34 1.26
N LEU A 8 -12.17 1.98 1.89
CA LEU A 8 -12.28 1.84 3.34
C LEU A 8 -11.30 0.80 3.91
N LEU A 9 -11.16 -0.36 3.27
CA LEU A 9 -10.20 -1.39 3.69
C LEU A 9 -8.76 -0.90 3.57
N THR A 10 -8.43 -0.18 2.50
CA THR A 10 -7.10 0.41 2.31
C THR A 10 -6.81 1.49 3.37
N THR A 11 -7.77 2.36 3.68
CA THR A 11 -7.65 3.35 4.75
C THR A 11 -7.39 2.68 6.10
N LEU A 12 -8.15 1.64 6.44
CA LEU A 12 -7.95 0.87 7.67
C LEU A 12 -6.59 0.17 7.70
N ALA A 13 -6.14 -0.37 6.57
CA ALA A 13 -4.83 -1.00 6.48
C ALA A 13 -3.69 0.01 6.68
N ILE A 14 -3.81 1.21 6.12
CA ILE A 14 -2.86 2.30 6.29
C ILE A 14 -2.82 2.77 7.74
N LEU A 15 -3.99 2.96 8.37
CA LEU A 15 -4.07 3.30 9.79
C LEU A 15 -3.45 2.21 10.68
N GLY A 16 -3.80 0.95 10.45
CA GLY A 16 -3.22 -0.18 11.17
C GLY A 16 -1.70 -0.26 11.01
N ALA A 17 -1.20 -0.06 9.79
CA ALA A 17 0.24 -0.04 9.53
C ALA A 17 0.96 1.10 10.27
N SER A 18 0.35 2.28 10.38
CA SER A 18 0.92 3.41 11.14
C SER A 18 1.07 3.12 12.63
N GLN A 19 0.12 2.39 13.21
CA GLN A 19 0.13 2.02 14.63
C GLN A 19 1.13 0.89 14.92
N LEU A 20 1.33 -0.02 13.97
CA LEU A 20 2.26 -1.15 14.11
C LEU A 20 3.72 -0.76 13.88
N MET A 21 3.98 0.28 13.08
CA MET A 21 5.34 0.71 12.71
C MET A 21 5.60 2.20 12.97
N PRO A 22 5.42 2.70 14.20
CA PRO A 22 5.51 4.14 14.50
C PRO A 22 6.90 4.73 14.24
N GLN A 23 7.97 3.92 14.24
CA GLN A 23 9.34 4.36 13.96
C GLN A 23 9.67 4.48 12.47
N SER A 24 8.88 3.84 11.59
CA SER A 24 9.18 3.74 10.16
C SER A 24 8.12 4.35 9.25
N PHE A 25 6.90 4.55 9.78
CA PHE A 25 5.75 5.06 9.05
C PHE A 25 4.90 5.95 9.95
N HIS A 26 4.89 7.25 9.65
CA HIS A 26 4.10 8.23 10.39
C HIS A 26 2.98 8.79 9.53
N ILE A 27 1.81 8.97 10.13
CA ILE A 27 0.66 9.62 9.52
C ILE A 27 0.08 10.61 10.52
N ASP A 28 -0.10 11.85 10.08
CA ASP A 28 -0.52 12.94 10.96
C ASP A 28 -1.96 12.79 11.47
N SER A 29 -2.86 12.23 10.64
CA SER A 29 -4.28 12.15 10.98
C SER A 29 -5.03 11.05 10.22
N ALA A 30 -6.21 10.69 10.75
CA ALA A 30 -7.13 9.78 10.07
C ALA A 30 -7.62 10.34 8.71
N ALA A 31 -7.73 11.66 8.58
CA ALA A 31 -8.04 12.31 7.31
C ALA A 31 -6.91 12.11 6.29
N THR A 32 -5.65 12.20 6.73
CA THR A 32 -4.49 11.95 5.86
C THR A 32 -4.44 10.51 5.39
N ALA A 33 -4.79 9.54 6.25
CA ALA A 33 -4.89 8.13 5.86
C ALA A 33 -6.00 7.89 4.80
N ALA A 34 -7.14 8.58 4.92
CA ALA A 34 -8.24 8.48 3.97
C ALA A 34 -7.85 9.05 2.59
N VAL A 35 -7.17 10.20 2.57
CA VAL A 35 -6.60 10.78 1.34
C VAL A 35 -5.52 9.85 0.77
N ALA A 36 -4.66 9.27 1.61
CA ALA A 36 -3.64 8.34 1.20
C ALA A 36 -4.22 7.09 0.52
N ALA A 37 -5.34 6.55 1.02
CA ALA A 37 -6.02 5.46 0.36
C ALA A 37 -6.61 5.84 -1.01
N LEU A 38 -7.07 7.09 -1.19
CA LEU A 38 -7.50 7.59 -2.51
C LEU A 38 -6.32 7.65 -3.47
N VAL A 39 -5.23 8.30 -3.06
CA VAL A 39 -4.04 8.47 -3.90
C VAL A 39 -3.39 7.12 -4.21
N LEU A 40 -3.29 6.22 -3.22
CA LEU A 40 -2.82 4.85 -3.43
C LEU A 40 -3.69 4.10 -4.46
N GLY A 41 -5.01 4.29 -4.41
CA GLY A 41 -5.94 3.75 -5.41
C GLY A 41 -5.61 4.25 -6.83
N ILE A 42 -5.35 5.55 -6.99
CA ILE A 42 -4.95 6.16 -8.26
C ILE A 42 -3.61 5.61 -8.73
N LEU A 43 -2.60 5.56 -7.86
CA LEU A 43 -1.27 5.01 -8.17
C LEU A 43 -1.36 3.53 -8.57
N ASN A 44 -2.24 2.76 -7.95
CA ASN A 44 -2.45 1.35 -8.29
C ASN A 44 -3.12 1.15 -9.66
N VAL A 45 -3.92 2.09 -10.13
CA VAL A 45 -4.54 2.03 -11.47
C VAL A 45 -3.59 2.54 -12.55
N THR A 46 -2.70 3.48 -12.21
CA THR A 46 -1.83 4.16 -13.18
C THR A 46 -0.39 3.64 -13.18
N ILE A 47 0.30 3.76 -12.05
CA ILE A 47 1.74 3.45 -11.91
C ILE A 47 1.98 1.95 -11.83
N LYS A 48 1.17 1.22 -11.07
CA LYS A 48 1.35 -0.23 -10.88
C LYS A 48 1.37 -1.04 -12.19
N PRO A 49 0.46 -0.85 -13.18
CA PRO A 49 0.54 -1.59 -14.43
C PRO A 49 1.80 -1.26 -15.24
N ILE A 50 2.22 0.01 -15.25
CA ILE A 50 3.45 0.43 -15.93
C ILE A 50 4.66 -0.27 -15.31
N LEU A 51 4.79 -0.21 -13.99
CA LEU A 51 5.87 -0.88 -13.27
C LEU A 51 5.84 -2.40 -13.49
N HIS A 52 4.66 -3.01 -13.47
CA HIS A 52 4.52 -4.46 -13.64
C HIS A 52 4.89 -4.93 -15.04
N ILE A 53 4.58 -4.16 -16.08
CA ILE A 53 4.99 -4.46 -17.46
C ILE A 53 6.51 -4.36 -17.57
N LEU A 54 7.09 -3.27 -17.07
CA LEU A 54 8.54 -3.04 -17.13
C LEU A 54 9.32 -4.09 -16.31
N SER A 55 8.78 -4.46 -15.15
CA SER A 55 9.40 -5.43 -14.26
C SER A 55 9.03 -6.87 -14.55
N PHE A 56 8.09 -7.14 -15.47
CA PHE A 56 7.57 -8.48 -15.77
C PHE A 56 8.66 -9.56 -15.90
N PRO A 57 9.75 -9.38 -16.70
CA PRO A 57 10.78 -10.40 -16.80
C PRO A 57 11.47 -10.66 -15.47
N ILE A 58 11.76 -9.62 -14.69
CA ILE A 58 12.42 -9.74 -13.37
C ILE A 58 11.45 -10.35 -12.36
N THR A 59 10.19 -9.95 -12.36
CA THR A 59 9.14 -10.52 -11.52
C THR A 59 9.00 -12.03 -11.80
N LEU A 60 9.05 -12.45 -13.07
CA LEU A 60 9.01 -13.86 -13.43
C LEU A 60 10.28 -14.60 -12.97
N LEU A 61 11.47 -14.04 -13.19
CA LEU A 61 12.75 -14.62 -12.76
C LEU A 61 12.87 -14.76 -11.23
N THR A 62 12.26 -13.83 -10.49
CA THR A 62 12.24 -13.82 -9.02
C THR A 62 11.02 -14.53 -8.42
N LEU A 63 10.27 -15.30 -9.22
CA LEU A 63 9.07 -16.04 -8.80
C LEU A 63 8.02 -15.15 -8.08
N GLY A 64 7.89 -13.90 -8.52
CA GLY A 64 6.96 -12.94 -7.96
C GLY A 64 7.51 -12.10 -6.80
N LEU A 65 8.73 -12.35 -6.32
CA LEU A 65 9.31 -11.60 -5.18
C LEU A 65 9.46 -10.10 -5.49
N PHE A 66 9.77 -9.76 -6.74
CA PHE A 66 9.86 -8.35 -7.16
C PHE A 66 8.53 -7.58 -7.04
N SER A 67 7.38 -8.27 -6.93
CA SER A 67 6.09 -7.60 -6.69
C SER A 67 6.05 -6.83 -5.37
N PHE A 68 6.77 -7.29 -4.34
CA PHE A 68 6.92 -6.56 -3.08
C PHE A 68 7.67 -5.24 -3.30
N VAL A 69 8.72 -5.26 -4.12
CA VAL A 69 9.49 -4.08 -4.52
C VAL A 69 8.60 -3.07 -5.22
N ILE A 70 7.74 -3.51 -6.15
CA ILE A 70 6.76 -2.64 -6.83
C ILE A 70 5.81 -1.99 -5.82
N ASN A 71 5.24 -2.75 -4.90
CA ASN A 71 4.34 -2.20 -3.89
C ASN A 71 5.08 -1.20 -2.98
N GLY A 72 6.33 -1.50 -2.60
CA GLY A 72 7.20 -0.58 -1.84
C GLY A 72 7.51 0.71 -2.60
N ILE A 73 7.77 0.65 -3.90
CA ILE A 73 7.96 1.82 -4.77
C ILE A 73 6.70 2.69 -4.78
N ILE A 74 5.52 2.09 -4.89
CA ILE A 74 4.25 2.81 -4.88
C ILE A 74 4.04 3.53 -3.54
N ILE A 75 4.35 2.89 -2.42
CA ILE A 75 4.26 3.53 -1.09
C ILE A 75 5.29 4.65 -0.93
N SER A 76 6.53 4.43 -1.38
CA SER A 76 7.55 5.47 -1.34
C SER A 76 7.15 6.68 -2.19
N LEU A 77 6.52 6.44 -3.35
CA LEU A 77 5.98 7.50 -4.20
C LEU A 77 4.81 8.22 -3.52
N LEU A 78 3.90 7.48 -2.89
CA LEU A 78 2.78 8.04 -2.12
C LEU A 78 3.28 8.99 -1.03
N ALA A 79 4.25 8.55 -0.23
CA ALA A 79 4.84 9.36 0.84
C ALA A 79 5.51 10.63 0.32
N ARG A 80 6.07 10.60 -0.90
CA ARG A 80 6.65 11.80 -1.55
C ARG A 80 5.60 12.74 -2.13
N LEU A 81 4.44 12.22 -2.51
CA LEU A 81 3.35 13.00 -3.10
C LEU A 81 2.47 13.68 -2.04
N MET A 82 2.53 13.23 -0.79
CA MET A 82 1.65 13.71 0.27
C MET A 82 2.44 14.34 1.42
N SER A 83 2.10 15.58 1.76
CA SER A 83 2.50 16.18 3.04
C SER A 83 1.60 15.63 4.15
N GLY A 84 2.17 14.80 5.03
CA GLY A 84 1.50 14.17 6.18
C GLY A 84 1.51 12.64 6.21
N MET A 85 2.31 12.05 5.33
CA MET A 85 2.76 10.66 5.41
C MET A 85 4.29 10.65 5.28
N GLU A 86 4.98 10.20 6.31
CA GLU A 86 6.44 10.07 6.26
C GLU A 86 6.88 8.61 6.31
N VAL A 87 7.85 8.28 5.48
CA VAL A 87 8.49 6.97 5.43
C VAL A 87 10.00 7.18 5.47
N SER A 88 10.67 6.59 6.46
CA SER A 88 12.08 6.86 6.77
C SER A 88 13.08 6.41 5.70
N GLY A 89 12.67 5.58 4.74
CA GLY A 89 13.51 5.14 3.62
C GLY A 89 12.86 4.10 2.73
N PHE A 90 13.58 3.66 1.69
CA PHE A 90 13.05 2.65 0.76
C PHE A 90 12.79 1.30 1.43
N LEU A 91 13.68 0.85 2.32
CA LEU A 91 13.51 -0.40 3.05
C LEU A 91 12.28 -0.33 3.97
N SER A 92 12.06 0.81 4.63
CA SER A 92 10.85 1.06 5.42
C SER A 92 9.60 1.01 4.55
N ALA A 93 9.62 1.63 3.35
CA ALA A 93 8.50 1.57 2.40
C ALA A 93 8.18 0.13 1.97
N LEU A 94 9.21 -0.70 1.77
CA LEU A 94 9.05 -2.11 1.44
C LEU A 94 8.38 -2.89 2.58
N LEU A 95 8.84 -2.68 3.83
CA LEU A 95 8.22 -3.32 5.00
C LEU A 95 6.77 -2.86 5.21
N VAL A 96 6.50 -1.56 5.08
CA VAL A 96 5.15 -1.01 5.15
C VAL A 96 4.25 -1.61 4.06
N ALA A 97 4.76 -1.78 2.84
CA ALA A 97 4.01 -2.41 1.76
C ALA A 97 3.65 -3.86 2.06
N ILE A 98 4.56 -4.62 2.68
CA ILE A 98 4.30 -5.98 3.14
C ILE A 98 3.21 -5.98 4.22
N VAL A 99 3.36 -5.14 5.26
CA VAL A 99 2.40 -5.04 6.36
C VAL A 99 1.01 -4.66 5.85
N ILE A 100 0.90 -3.64 5.00
CA ILE A 100 -0.37 -3.24 4.39
C ILE A 100 -0.98 -4.38 3.58
N SER A 101 -0.17 -5.11 2.80
CA SER A 101 -0.64 -6.24 2.00
C SER A 101 -1.20 -7.36 2.88
N VAL A 102 -0.53 -7.65 4.02
CA VAL A 102 -0.99 -8.62 5.01
C VAL A 102 -2.29 -8.17 5.67
N ILE A 103 -2.36 -6.92 6.14
CA ILE A 103 -3.57 -6.37 6.77
C ILE A 103 -4.74 -6.41 5.77
N GLN A 104 -4.52 -5.99 4.52
CA GLN A 104 -5.54 -6.07 3.48
C GLN A 104 -5.99 -7.51 3.26
N SER A 105 -5.07 -8.47 3.14
CA SER A 105 -5.42 -9.89 2.97
C SER A 105 -6.30 -10.41 4.11
N ILE A 106 -5.98 -10.06 5.35
CA ILE A 106 -6.77 -10.41 6.54
C ILE A 106 -8.15 -9.75 6.50
N LEU A 107 -8.22 -8.43 6.28
CA LEU A 107 -9.48 -7.67 6.20
C LEU A 107 -10.37 -8.20 5.07
N HIS A 108 -9.79 -8.54 3.92
CA HIS A 108 -10.49 -9.15 2.79
C HIS A 108 -11.00 -10.54 3.14
N SER A 109 -10.26 -11.36 3.91
CA SER A 109 -10.73 -12.68 4.37
C SER A 109 -12.00 -12.55 5.22
N PHE A 110 -12.01 -11.60 6.18
CA PHE A 110 -13.18 -11.34 7.02
C PHE A 110 -14.39 -10.81 6.22
N THR A 111 -14.16 -9.94 5.24
CA THR A 111 -15.25 -9.41 4.40
C THR A 111 -15.73 -10.41 3.35
N LYS A 112 -14.88 -11.32 2.88
CA LYS A 112 -15.23 -12.38 1.92
C LYS A 112 -16.05 -13.50 2.57
N SER A 113 -15.94 -13.69 3.89
CA SER A 113 -16.72 -14.67 4.65
C SER A 113 -18.24 -14.43 4.65
N LYS A 114 -18.73 -13.28 4.16
CA LYS A 114 -20.16 -12.94 4.14
C LYS A 114 -20.79 -12.98 2.73
N ARG A 115 -20.19 -13.70 1.78
CA ARG A 115 -20.70 -13.81 0.41
C ARG A 115 -20.68 -15.23 -0.12
#